data_AF-A0A6C0ERR9-F1
#
_entry.id   AF-A0A6C0ERR9-F1
#
_cell.length_a   1.000
_cell.length_b   1.000
_cell.length_c   1.000
_cell.angle_alpha   90.00
_cell.angle_beta   90.00
_cell.angle_gamma   90.00
#
_symmetry.space_group_name_H-M   'P 1'
#
loop_
_entity.id
_entity.type
_entity.pdbx_description
1 polymer ?
#
loop_
_entity_poly.entity_id
_entity_poly.type
_entity_poly.pdbx_seq_one_letter_code
_entity_poly.pdbx_strand_id
1 'polypeptide(L)'
;MSVNYFLYSKSQHKKIVNCLEEIKTIYEDIIQHTINENDNLDKYNKDADIELLTNLKDSYISKIIEGNKFCEILTFFAHQVCQHNFVKDTIDITPDRCQEIIYCTICEYTK
;
A
#
# COMPACT_ATOMS: atom_id res chain seq x y z
N MET A 1 -1.69 15.49 -20.56
CA MET A 1 -0.85 14.38 -20.05
C MET A 1 -1.41 13.06 -20.57
N SER A 2 -0.56 12.08 -20.89
CA SER A 2 -0.99 10.79 -21.44
C SER A 2 -1.33 9.78 -20.33
N VAL A 3 -2.08 8.72 -20.66
CA VAL A 3 -2.38 7.61 -19.75
C VAL A 3 -1.09 7.00 -19.18
N ASN A 4 -0.08 6.79 -20.03
CA ASN A 4 1.22 6.23 -19.65
C ASN A 4 1.92 7.06 -18.57
N TYR A 5 1.78 8.39 -18.59
CA TYR A 5 2.34 9.25 -17.56
C TYR A 5 1.71 8.97 -16.18
N PHE A 6 0.39 8.84 -16.12
CA PHE A 6 -0.31 8.56 -14.86
C PHE A 6 -0.02 7.14 -14.36
N LEU A 7 0.02 6.15 -15.24
CA LEU A 7 0.36 4.76 -14.90
C LEU A 7 1.80 4.64 -14.38
N TYR A 8 2.75 5.29 -15.07
CA TYR A 8 4.14 5.35 -14.62
C TYR A 8 4.25 6.03 -13.26
N SER A 9 3.63 7.20 -13.09
CA SER A 9 3.65 7.93 -11.82
C SER A 9 3.06 7.10 -10.68
N LYS A 10 1.96 6.37 -10.94
CA LYS A 10 1.32 5.46 -9.97
C LYS A 10 2.28 4.35 -9.58
N SER A 11 2.97 3.74 -10.55
CA SER A 11 3.96 2.69 -10.30
C SER A 11 5.08 3.19 -9.38
N GLN A 12 5.62 4.39 -9.63
CA GLN A 12 6.67 4.95 -8.77
C GLN A 12 6.16 5.25 -7.35
N HIS A 13 4.96 5.82 -7.21
CA HIS A 13 4.38 6.08 -5.88
C HIS A 13 4.09 4.79 -5.13
N LYS A 14 3.64 3.74 -5.82
CA LYS A 14 3.41 2.43 -5.19
C LYS A 14 4.69 1.82 -4.64
N LYS A 15 5.84 2.00 -5.32
CA LYS A 15 7.14 1.59 -4.78
C LYS A 15 7.48 2.33 -3.49
N ILE A 16 7.25 3.64 -3.45
CA ILE A 16 7.47 4.44 -2.25
C ILE A 16 6.57 3.95 -1.11
N VAL A 17 5.28 3.73 -1.36
CA VAL A 17 4.35 3.18 -0.37
C VAL A 17 4.82 1.82 0.16
N ASN A 18 5.27 0.92 -0.72
CA ASN A 18 5.80 -0.37 -0.29
C ASN A 18 7.02 -0.22 0.64
N CYS A 19 7.97 0.67 0.32
CA CYS A 19 9.09 0.94 1.22
C CYS A 19 8.65 1.51 2.58
N LEU A 20 7.59 2.33 2.61
CA LEU A 20 7.04 2.85 3.88
C LEU A 20 6.39 1.75 4.71
N GLU A 21 5.69 0.79 4.08
CA GLU A 21 5.15 -0.40 4.76
C GLU A 21 6.27 -1.27 5.34
N GLU A 22 7.36 -1.48 4.60
CA GLU A 22 8.53 -2.19 5.12
C GLU A 22 9.12 -1.50 6.36
N ILE A 23 9.26 -0.17 6.32
CA ILE A 23 9.73 0.61 7.48
C ILE A 23 8.77 0.46 8.67
N LYS A 24 7.46 0.54 8.44
CA LYS A 24 6.45 0.33 9.49
C LYS A 24 6.58 -1.05 10.13
N THR A 25 6.74 -2.11 9.33
CA THR A 25 6.94 -3.48 9.84
C THR A 25 8.19 -3.58 10.69
N ILE A 26 9.31 -2.96 10.28
CA ILE A 26 10.54 -2.90 11.09
C ILE A 26 10.27 -2.24 12.46
N TYR A 27 9.51 -1.14 12.51
CA TYR A 27 9.15 -0.52 13.79
C TYR A 27 8.24 -1.41 14.64
N GLU A 28 7.30 -2.13 14.04
CA GLU A 28 6.45 -3.10 14.75
C GLU A 28 7.28 -4.21 15.38
N ASP A 29 8.26 -4.75 14.64
CA ASP A 29 9.19 -5.77 15.13
C ASP A 29 10.04 -5.23 16.30
N ILE A 30 10.62 -4.03 16.17
CA ILE A 30 11.41 -3.39 17.23
C ILE A 30 10.57 -3.20 18.49
N ILE A 31 9.35 -2.65 18.36
CA ILE A 31 8.45 -2.45 19.51
C ILE A 31 8.17 -3.79 20.21
N GLN A 32 7.88 -4.84 19.45
CA GLN A 32 7.60 -6.16 20.01
C GLN A 32 8.82 -6.76 20.71
N HIS A 33 10.01 -6.59 20.15
CA HIS A 33 11.27 -6.99 20.79
C HIS A 33 11.50 -6.22 22.09
N THR A 34 11.34 -4.90 22.09
CA THR A 34 11.48 -4.07 23.28
C THR A 34 10.50 -4.51 24.37
N ILE A 35 9.23 -4.77 24.04
CA ILE A 35 8.24 -5.28 24.99
C ILE A 35 8.69 -6.61 25.60
N ASN A 36 9.16 -7.55 24.77
CA ASN A 36 9.53 -8.91 25.18
C ASN A 36 10.83 -8.99 25.99
N GLU A 37 11.77 -8.06 25.85
CA GLU A 37 12.98 -7.97 26.67
C GLU A 37 12.60 -7.51 28.10
N ASN A 38 12.19 -8.46 28.95
CA ASN A 38 11.65 -8.20 30.30
C ASN A 38 12.66 -8.43 31.44
N ASP A 39 13.93 -8.73 31.17
CA ASP A 39 14.82 -9.29 32.21
C ASP A 39 15.93 -8.38 32.76
N ASN A 40 16.10 -7.11 32.35
CA ASN A 40 17.15 -6.27 32.98
C ASN A 40 16.80 -4.78 33.19
N LEU A 41 16.61 -4.46 34.48
CA LEU A 41 17.06 -3.29 35.25
C LEU A 41 16.54 -1.84 35.05
N ASP A 42 15.85 -1.43 33.98
CA ASP A 42 15.32 -0.03 33.91
C ASP A 42 13.94 0.10 33.25
N LYS A 43 12.88 -0.13 34.04
CA LYS A 43 11.47 -0.06 33.59
C LYS A 43 11.03 1.34 33.12
N TYR A 44 11.60 2.42 33.68
CA TYR A 44 11.12 3.79 33.44
C TYR A 44 11.56 4.37 32.08
N ASN A 45 12.73 3.98 31.57
CA ASN A 45 13.19 4.41 30.24
C ASN A 45 12.49 3.64 29.11
N LYS A 46 12.06 2.39 29.38
CA LYS A 46 11.41 1.50 28.42
C LYS A 46 10.06 2.03 27.91
N ASP A 47 9.24 2.61 28.79
CA ASP A 47 7.93 3.14 28.39
C ASP A 47 8.08 4.37 27.47
N ALA A 48 9.06 5.24 27.75
CA ALA A 48 9.36 6.40 26.92
C ALA A 48 9.90 6.00 25.53
N ASP A 49 10.75 4.96 25.47
CA ASP A 49 11.25 4.43 24.19
C ASP A 49 10.13 3.80 23.36
N ILE A 50 9.23 3.03 23.97
CA ILE A 50 8.06 2.45 23.30
C ILE A 50 7.14 3.55 22.76
N GLU A 51 6.88 4.60 23.55
CA GLU A 51 6.07 5.74 23.12
C GLU A 51 6.71 6.45 21.92
N LEU A 52 8.02 6.73 21.97
CA LEU A 52 8.76 7.34 20.86
C LEU A 52 8.67 6.50 19.58
N LEU A 53 8.93 5.19 19.68
CA LEU A 53 8.86 4.26 18.54
C LEU A 53 7.44 4.18 17.95
N THR A 54 6.42 4.17 18.82
CA THR A 54 5.02 4.16 18.40
C THR A 54 4.67 5.44 17.64
N ASN A 55 5.06 6.59 18.14
CA ASN A 55 4.86 7.88 17.47
C ASN A 55 5.56 7.95 16.10
N LEU A 56 6.78 7.40 15.99
CA LEU A 56 7.49 7.31 14.73
C LEU A 56 6.75 6.40 13.74
N LYS A 57 6.33 5.21 14.17
CA LYS A 57 5.53 4.28 13.37
C LYS A 57 4.25 4.94 12.84
N ASP A 58 3.51 5.64 13.70
CA ASP A 58 2.25 6.29 13.34
C ASP A 58 2.43 7.43 12.33
N SER A 59 3.60 8.10 12.35
CA SER A 59 3.98 9.05 11.30
C SER A 59 4.08 8.37 9.92
N TYR A 60 4.61 7.15 9.85
CA TYR A 60 4.68 6.39 8.60
C TYR A 60 3.31 5.89 8.14
N ILE A 61 2.44 5.46 9.06
CA ILE A 61 1.05 5.08 8.74
C ILE A 61 0.33 6.22 8.03
N SER A 62 0.46 7.45 8.55
CA SER A 62 -0.16 8.63 7.94
C SER A 62 0.33 8.87 6.51
N LYS A 63 1.64 8.71 6.25
CA LYS A 63 2.24 8.85 4.91
C LYS A 63 1.82 7.74 3.95
N ILE A 64 1.66 6.51 4.44
CA ILE A 64 1.15 5.38 3.66
C ILE A 64 -0.28 5.67 3.19
N ILE A 65 -1.15 6.13 4.09
CA ILE A 65 -2.53 6.50 3.78
C ILE A 65 -2.58 7.58 2.70
N GLU A 66 -1.76 8.63 2.83
CA GLU A 66 -1.68 9.70 1.84
C GLU A 66 -1.17 9.21 0.49
N GLY A 67 -0.11 8.39 0.48
CA GLY A 67 0.44 7.79 -0.74
C GLY A 67 -0.57 6.90 -1.48
N ASN A 68 -1.37 6.13 -0.73
CA ASN A 68 -2.44 5.31 -1.30
C ASN A 68 -3.54 6.16 -1.93
N LYS A 69 -4.00 7.23 -1.25
CA LYS A 69 -4.94 8.20 -1.82
C LYS A 69 -4.41 8.83 -3.10
N PHE A 70 -3.11 9.16 -3.14
CA PHE A 70 -2.50 9.69 -4.35
C PHE A 70 -2.51 8.67 -5.50
N CYS A 71 -2.26 7.38 -5.21
CA CYS A 71 -2.39 6.32 -6.22
C CYS A 71 -3.82 6.16 -6.76
N GLU A 72 -4.84 6.36 -5.93
CA GLU A 72 -6.25 6.36 -6.34
C GLU A 72 -6.54 7.55 -7.27
N ILE A 73 -6.06 8.75 -6.92
CA ILE A 73 -6.18 9.95 -7.77
C ILE A 73 -5.52 9.73 -9.13
N LEU A 74 -4.31 9.15 -9.17
CA LEU A 74 -3.63 8.83 -10.42
C LEU A 74 -4.40 7.78 -11.24
N THR A 75 -5.02 6.80 -10.58
CA THR A 75 -5.87 5.81 -11.24
C THR A 75 -7.10 6.46 -11.85
N PHE A 76 -7.74 7.38 -11.14
CA PHE A 76 -8.86 8.17 -11.65
C PHE A 76 -8.46 8.95 -12.91
N PHE A 77 -7.34 9.69 -12.88
CA PHE A 77 -6.90 10.44 -14.06
C PHE A 77 -6.51 9.53 -15.22
N ALA A 78 -5.80 8.42 -14.95
CA ALA A 78 -5.48 7.42 -15.97
C ALA A 78 -6.75 6.90 -16.66
N HIS A 79 -7.80 6.61 -15.88
CA HIS A 79 -9.09 6.18 -16.41
C HIS A 79 -9.77 7.27 -17.27
N GLN A 80 -9.79 8.53 -16.82
CA GLN A 80 -10.44 9.63 -17.54
C GLN A 80 -9.80 9.90 -18.91
N VAL A 81 -8.47 9.76 -19.02
CA VAL A 81 -7.75 9.97 -20.29
C VAL A 81 -7.56 8.69 -21.11
N CYS A 82 -8.04 7.55 -20.61
CA CYS A 82 -7.92 6.27 -21.30
C CYS A 82 -8.88 6.21 -22.48
N GLN A 83 -8.36 5.82 -23.65
CA GLN A 83 -9.19 5.33 -24.75
C GLN A 83 -9.49 3.86 -24.46
N HIS A 84 -10.47 3.60 -23.60
CA HIS A 84 -10.69 2.26 -23.05
C HIS A 84 -10.83 1.19 -24.13
N ASN A 85 -9.94 0.21 -24.07
CA ASN A 85 -10.07 -1.04 -24.79
C ASN A 85 -10.53 -2.14 -23.83
N PHE A 86 -11.84 -2.34 -23.76
CA PHE A 86 -12.45 -3.33 -22.87
C PHE A 86 -12.40 -4.73 -23.48
N VAL A 87 -11.98 -5.69 -22.68
CA VAL A 87 -11.92 -7.09 -23.06
C VAL A 87 -12.73 -7.89 -22.04
N LYS A 88 -13.47 -8.88 -22.54
CA LYS A 88 -14.20 -9.84 -21.72
C LYS A 88 -13.30 -11.05 -21.53
N ASP A 89 -13.13 -11.45 -20.28
CA ASP A 89 -12.27 -12.55 -19.89
C ASP A 89 -13.01 -13.45 -18.90
N THR A 90 -12.59 -14.71 -18.81
CA THR A 90 -13.17 -15.68 -17.90
C THR A 90 -12.08 -16.13 -16.95
N ILE A 91 -12.22 -15.79 -15.67
CA ILE A 91 -11.27 -16.18 -14.63
C ILE A 91 -11.78 -17.40 -13.89
N ASP A 92 -10.91 -18.38 -13.72
CA ASP A 92 -11.19 -19.55 -12.87
C ASP A 92 -10.97 -19.15 -11.41
N ILE A 93 -12.03 -19.21 -10.60
CA ILE A 93 -11.97 -18.95 -9.15
C ILE A 93 -11.64 -20.25 -8.42
N THR A 94 -12.29 -21.34 -8.83
CA THR A 94 -12.04 -22.71 -8.38
C THR A 94 -12.18 -23.66 -9.57
N PRO A 95 -11.72 -24.93 -9.49
CA PRO A 95 -11.84 -25.86 -10.62
C PRO A 95 -13.27 -25.97 -11.20
N ASP A 96 -14.29 -25.82 -10.36
CA ASP A 96 -15.70 -25.91 -10.76
C ASP A 96 -16.41 -24.54 -10.88
N ARG A 97 -15.69 -23.41 -10.73
CA ARG A 97 -16.29 -22.06 -10.74
C ARG A 97 -15.46 -21.09 -11.55
N CYS A 98 -16.07 -20.57 -12.60
CA CYS A 98 -15.53 -19.47 -13.38
C CYS A 98 -16.38 -18.20 -13.21
N GLN A 99 -15.76 -17.04 -13.35
CA GLN A 99 -16.43 -15.74 -13.37
C GLN A 99 -16.03 -14.99 -14.63
N GLU A 100 -17.01 -14.43 -15.33
CA GLU A 100 -16.75 -13.49 -16.41
C GLU A 100 -16.42 -12.12 -15.82
N ILE A 101 -15.32 -11.53 -16.27
CA ILE A 101 -14.89 -10.17 -15.92
C ILE A 101 -14.74 -9.34 -17.20
N ILE A 102 -14.98 -8.05 -17.11
CA ILE A 102 -14.72 -7.10 -18.20
C ILE A 102 -13.73 -6.08 -17.67
N TYR A 103 -12.56 -5.97 -18.28
CA TYR A 103 -11.54 -5.00 -17.86
C TYR A 103 -10.94 -4.23 -19.03
N CYS A 104 -10.44 -3.04 -18.75
CA CYS A 104 -9.65 -2.27 -19.70
C CYS A 104 -8.20 -2.76 -19.71
N THR A 105 -7.68 -3.13 -20.88
CA THR A 105 -6.29 -3.60 -21.06
C THR A 105 -5.21 -2.55 -20.81
N ILE A 106 -5.59 -1.28 -20.64
CA ILE A 106 -4.65 -0.16 -20.47
C ILE A 106 -4.69 0.35 -19.02
N CYS A 107 -5.87 0.73 -18.53
CA CYS A 107 -6.02 1.32 -17.19
C CYS A 107 -6.46 0.32 -16.12
N GLU A 108 -6.64 -0.96 -16.48
CA GLU A 108 -7.01 -2.07 -15.58
C GLU A 108 -8.37 -1.88 -14.89
N TYR A 109 -9.17 -0.91 -15.29
CA TYR A 109 -10.50 -0.68 -14.75
C TYR A 109 -11.43 -1.85 -15.12
N THR A 110 -12.01 -2.49 -14.11
CA THR A 110 -12.99 -3.59 -14.20
C THR A 110 -14.43 -3.07 -14.09
N LYS A 111 -15.36 -3.62 -14.88
CA LYS A 111 -16.81 -3.38 -14.80
C LYS A 111 -17.54 -4.57 -14.19
#